data_AF-A0A1I5GYL3-F1
#
_entry.id   AF-A0A1I5GYL3-F1
#
_cell.length_a   1.000
_cell.length_b   1.000
_cell.length_c   1.000
_cell.angle_alpha   90.00
_cell.angle_beta   90.00
_cell.angle_gamma   90.00
#
_symmetry.space_group_name_H-M   'P 1'
#
loop_
_entity.id
_entity.type
_entity.pdbx_description
1 polymer ?
#
loop_
_entity_poly.entity_id
_entity_poly.type
_entity_poly.pdbx_seq_one_letter_code
_entity_poly.pdbx_strand_id
1 'polypeptide(L)'
;MFRTSARSLDFPDGVTRKLETYRLVWRWYDRALEYEYAPSKEWLLNTVLRCADHEGISVDDALGTVLDYVIRRDEHQYGMDYTDDNLELLVAKQGMERFRSRKADRHG
;
A
#
# COMPACT_ATOMS: atom_id res chain seq x y z
N MET A 1 -18.38 15.08 5.37
CA MET A 1 -17.03 15.59 5.69
C MET A 1 -16.10 14.40 5.83
N PHE A 2 -15.03 14.33 5.03
CA PHE A 2 -14.04 13.27 5.16
C PHE A 2 -13.29 13.47 6.48
N ARG A 3 -13.23 12.43 7.31
CA ARG A 3 -12.59 12.51 8.63
C ARG A 3 -11.06 12.42 8.46
N THR A 4 -10.32 13.37 9.03
CA THR A 4 -8.86 13.28 9.16
C THR A 4 -8.48 12.54 10.45
N SER A 5 -7.26 12.02 10.50
CA SER A 5 -6.63 11.57 11.72
C SER A 5 -5.12 11.74 11.61
N ALA A 6 -4.45 11.91 12.75
CA ALA A 6 -3.00 11.99 12.80
C ALA A 6 -2.37 10.67 13.28
N ARG A 7 -1.26 10.26 12.68
CA ARG A 7 -0.45 9.11 13.13
C ARG A 7 1.04 9.45 13.09
N SER A 8 1.80 8.86 14.00
CA SER A 8 3.27 8.95 13.98
C SER A 8 3.85 7.80 13.18
N LEU A 9 4.71 8.11 12.22
CA LEU A 9 5.43 7.13 11.40
C LEU A 9 6.93 7.33 11.55
N ASP A 10 7.65 6.22 11.72
CA ASP A 10 9.12 6.21 11.69
C ASP A 10 9.56 6.10 10.24
N PHE A 11 10.22 7.15 9.74
CA PHE A 11 10.73 7.19 8.39
C PHE A 11 12.14 6.60 8.29
N PRO A 12 12.54 6.12 7.09
CA PRO A 12 13.86 5.51 6.87
C PRO A 12 15.05 6.46 7.06
N ASP A 13 14.81 7.78 7.08
CA ASP A 13 15.81 8.79 7.40
C ASP A 13 16.07 8.94 8.91
N GLY A 14 15.43 8.10 9.73
CA GLY A 14 15.57 8.10 11.19
C GLY A 14 14.69 9.12 11.90
N VAL A 15 13.83 9.84 11.17
CA VAL A 15 12.95 10.87 11.76
C VAL A 15 11.52 10.34 11.90
N THR A 16 11.01 10.34 13.14
CA THR A 16 9.59 10.10 13.38
C THR A 16 8.80 11.35 13.06
N ARG A 17 7.84 11.25 12.13
CA ARG A 17 6.97 12.37 11.74
C ARG A 17 5.53 12.07 12.13
N LYS A 18 4.85 13.07 12.69
CA LYS A 18 3.41 13.03 12.91
C LYS A 18 2.74 13.60 11.68
N LEU A 19 2.05 12.76 10.92
CA LEU A 19 1.34 13.14 9.70
C LEU A 19 -0.15 13.22 10.00
N GLU A 20 -0.85 14.22 9.44
CA GLU A 20 -2.29 14.33 9.48
C GLU A 20 -2.88 14.22 8.07
N THR A 21 -3.72 13.21 7.85
CA THR A 21 -4.37 13.01 6.55
C THR A 21 -5.73 12.34 6.73
N TYR A 22 -6.45 12.11 5.63
CA TYR A 22 -7.76 11.47 5.64
C TYR A 22 -7.68 10.03 6.15
N ARG A 23 -8.69 9.61 6.91
CA ARG A 23 -8.83 8.21 7.39
C ARG A 23 -8.82 7.18 6.25
N LEU A 24 -9.27 7.56 5.06
CA LEU A 24 -9.20 6.71 3.88
C LEU A 24 -7.76 6.42 3.47
N VAL A 25 -6.90 7.45 3.45
CA VAL A 25 -5.47 7.31 3.16
C VAL A 25 -4.80 6.40 4.20
N TRP A 26 -5.18 6.52 5.47
CA TRP A 26 -4.71 5.59 6.50
C TRP A 26 -5.14 4.15 6.28
N ARG A 27 -6.38 3.93 5.85
CA ARG A 27 -6.87 2.58 5.52
C ARG A 27 -6.09 1.99 4.34
N TRP A 28 -5.81 2.78 3.33
CA TRP A 28 -4.98 2.38 2.20
C TRP A 28 -3.55 2.06 2.60
N TYR A 29 -2.97 2.89 3.47
CA TYR A 29 -1.66 2.62 4.05
C TYR A 29 -1.64 1.28 4.79
N ASP A 30 -2.60 1.05 5.70
CA ASP A 30 -2.69 -0.19 6.47
C ASP A 30 -2.83 -1.41 5.54
N ARG A 31 -3.73 -1.34 4.54
CA ARG A 31 -3.92 -2.42 3.55
C ARG A 31 -2.69 -2.67 2.68
N ALA A 32 -1.98 -1.62 2.28
CA ALA A 32 -0.74 -1.75 1.53
C ALA A 32 0.37 -2.41 2.35
N LEU A 33 0.31 -2.38 3.68
CA LEU A 33 1.30 -3.08 4.53
C LEU A 33 0.89 -4.52 4.88
N GLU A 34 -0.40 -4.82 4.92
CA GLU A 34 -0.92 -6.16 5.20
C GLU A 34 -0.75 -7.12 4.01
N TYR A 35 -0.68 -6.59 2.80
CA TYR A 35 -0.65 -7.42 1.60
C TYR A 35 0.75 -7.99 1.32
N GLU A 36 0.85 -9.33 1.22
CA GLU A 36 2.11 -10.06 1.04
C GLU A 36 2.94 -9.61 -0.19
N TYR A 37 2.26 -9.13 -1.24
CA TYR A 37 2.90 -8.72 -2.49
C TYR A 37 2.97 -7.19 -2.68
N ALA A 38 2.49 -6.42 -1.70
CA ALA A 38 2.62 -4.98 -1.73
C ALA A 38 4.06 -4.53 -1.42
N PRO A 39 4.42 -3.28 -1.73
CA PRO A 39 5.73 -2.76 -1.39
C PRO A 39 5.99 -2.79 0.12
N SER A 40 7.24 -3.01 0.52
CA SER A 40 7.60 -2.96 1.93
C SER A 40 7.34 -1.56 2.52
N LYS A 41 7.07 -1.50 3.83
CA LYS A 41 6.92 -0.22 4.56
C LYS A 41 8.08 0.73 4.28
N GLU A 42 9.30 0.22 4.29
CA GLU A 42 10.51 1.01 4.03
C GLU A 42 10.54 1.57 2.61
N TRP A 43 10.21 0.77 1.60
CA TRP A 43 10.12 1.24 0.21
C TRP A 43 9.06 2.33 0.07
N LEU A 44 7.89 2.13 0.69
CA LEU A 44 6.78 3.07 0.61
C LEU A 44 7.14 4.41 1.25
N LEU A 45 7.67 4.41 2.48
CA LEU A 45 8.04 5.64 3.17
C LEU A 45 9.24 6.36 2.51
N ASN A 46 10.20 5.63 1.94
CA ASN A 46 11.25 6.23 1.12
C ASN A 46 10.68 6.90 -0.14
N THR A 47 9.69 6.28 -0.76
CA THR A 47 9.03 6.83 -1.96
C THR A 47 8.24 8.09 -1.62
N VAL A 48 7.60 8.14 -0.44
CA VAL A 48 6.95 9.35 0.08
C VAL A 48 7.95 10.49 0.26
N LEU A 49 9.11 10.25 0.87
CA LEU A 49 10.14 11.29 1.02
C LEU A 49 10.63 11.80 -0.33
N ARG A 50 10.89 10.90 -1.29
CA ARG A 50 11.31 11.27 -2.64
C ARG A 50 10.23 12.05 -3.38
N CYS A 51 8.96 11.69 -3.21
CA CYS A 51 7.84 12.41 -3.82
C CYS A 51 7.69 13.81 -3.22
N ALA A 52 7.77 13.95 -1.90
CA ALA A 52 7.71 15.25 -1.23
C ALA A 52 8.82 16.20 -1.73
N ASP A 53 10.05 15.70 -1.85
CA ASP A 53 11.20 16.45 -2.35
C ASP A 53 11.05 16.81 -3.84
N HIS A 54 10.72 15.82 -4.69
CA HIS A 54 10.59 16.01 -6.14
C HIS A 54 9.46 16.96 -6.53
N GLU A 55 8.29 16.83 -5.88
CA GLU A 55 7.09 17.63 -6.19
C GLU A 55 7.04 18.95 -5.40
N GLY A 56 7.93 19.13 -4.40
CA GLY A 56 7.93 20.30 -3.53
C GLY A 56 6.68 20.41 -2.65
N ILE A 57 6.11 19.28 -2.23
CA ILE A 57 4.89 19.19 -1.41
C ILE A 57 5.18 18.72 0.02
N SER A 58 4.18 18.82 0.91
CA SER A 58 4.30 18.30 2.27
C SER A 58 4.39 16.76 2.26
N VAL A 59 5.02 16.20 3.29
CA VAL A 59 5.09 14.73 3.48
C VAL A 59 3.69 14.12 3.63
N ASP A 60 2.75 14.86 4.23
CA ASP A 60 1.36 14.45 4.42
C ASP A 60 0.63 14.32 3.08
N ASP A 61 0.84 15.29 2.17
CA ASP A 61 0.27 15.26 0.82
C ASP A 61 0.94 14.20 -0.05
N ALA A 62 2.27 14.07 0.06
CA ALA A 62 3.03 13.05 -0.65
C ALA A 62 2.60 11.63 -0.27
N LEU A 63 2.22 11.39 0.99
CA LEU A 63 1.68 10.09 1.42
C LEU A 63 0.40 9.74 0.64
N GLY A 64 -0.51 10.71 0.47
CA GLY A 64 -1.73 10.53 -0.32
C GLY A 64 -1.42 10.21 -1.79
N THR A 65 -0.53 10.99 -2.41
CA THR A 65 -0.12 10.80 -3.81
C THR A 65 0.51 9.43 -4.06
N VAL A 66 1.42 9.00 -3.19
CA VAL A 66 2.10 7.70 -3.32
C VAL A 66 1.10 6.55 -3.12
N LEU A 67 0.17 6.65 -2.17
CA LEU A 67 -0.82 5.60 -1.95
C LEU A 67 -1.82 5.48 -3.10
N ASP A 68 -2.29 6.60 -3.67
CA ASP A 68 -3.12 6.57 -4.88
C ASP A 68 -2.38 5.90 -6.04
N TYR A 69 -1.10 6.21 -6.24
CA TYR A 69 -0.27 5.53 -7.25
C TYR A 69 -0.14 4.03 -6.99
N VAL A 70 0.20 3.61 -5.77
CA VAL A 70 0.37 2.19 -5.41
C VAL A 70 -0.92 1.42 -5.64
N ILE A 71 -2.05 1.97 -5.19
CA ILE A 71 -3.37 1.36 -5.38
C ILE A 71 -3.65 1.21 -6.87
N ARG A 72 -3.64 2.30 -7.65
CA ARG A 72 -3.96 2.24 -9.08
C ARG A 72 -3.05 1.28 -9.84
N ARG A 73 -1.76 1.29 -9.52
CA ARG A 73 -0.79 0.36 -10.12
C ARG A 73 -1.18 -1.08 -9.82
N ASP A 74 -1.47 -1.40 -8.57
CA ASP A 74 -1.76 -2.77 -8.16
C ASP A 74 -3.17 -3.23 -8.62
N GLU A 75 -4.16 -2.34 -8.63
CA GLU A 75 -5.48 -2.60 -9.22
C GLU A 75 -5.34 -2.91 -10.71
N HIS A 76 -4.58 -2.09 -11.45
CA HIS A 76 -4.38 -2.28 -12.88
C HIS A 76 -3.53 -3.51 -13.22
N GLN A 77 -2.47 -3.79 -12.45
CA GLN A 77 -1.54 -4.89 -12.75
C GLN A 77 -2.01 -6.25 -12.24
N TYR A 78 -2.73 -6.27 -11.11
CA TYR A 78 -3.07 -7.51 -10.42
C TYR A 78 -4.59 -7.72 -10.26
N GLY A 79 -5.42 -6.81 -10.77
CA GLY A 79 -6.87 -6.86 -10.60
C GLY A 79 -7.28 -6.77 -9.13
N MET A 80 -6.41 -6.18 -8.31
CA MET A 80 -6.65 -6.00 -6.88
C MET A 80 -7.73 -4.94 -6.67
N ASP A 81 -8.46 -5.01 -5.56
CA ASP A 81 -9.38 -3.96 -5.17
C ASP A 81 -9.06 -3.58 -3.72
N TYR A 82 -8.27 -2.52 -3.55
CA TYR A 82 -7.91 -2.00 -2.24
C TYR A 82 -9.05 -1.18 -1.62
N THR A 83 -10.17 -1.03 -2.33
CA THR A 83 -11.35 -0.27 -1.92
C THR A 83 -12.50 -1.17 -1.43
N ASP A 84 -12.54 -2.44 -1.84
CA ASP A 84 -13.59 -3.40 -1.47
C ASP A 84 -13.25 -4.26 -0.23
N ASP A 85 -14.27 -4.77 0.46
CA ASP A 85 -14.16 -5.50 1.74
C ASP A 85 -13.79 -6.99 1.56
N ASN A 86 -13.60 -7.48 0.33
CA ASN A 86 -13.30 -8.88 0.01
C ASN A 86 -11.86 -9.15 -0.42
N LEU A 87 -10.93 -8.22 -0.16
CA LEU A 87 -9.52 -8.34 -0.54
C LEU A 87 -8.90 -9.66 -0.05
N GLU A 88 -9.11 -10.02 1.22
CA GLU A 88 -8.62 -11.28 1.79
C GLU A 88 -9.11 -12.51 1.02
N LEU A 89 -10.36 -12.49 0.55
CA LEU A 89 -10.95 -13.59 -0.21
C LEU A 89 -10.32 -13.72 -1.61
N LEU A 90 -9.97 -12.60 -2.21
CA LEU A 90 -9.36 -12.53 -3.54
C LEU A 90 -7.89 -12.97 -3.49
N VAL A 91 -7.16 -12.53 -2.48
CA VAL A 91 -5.79 -12.95 -2.18
C VAL A 91 -5.73 -14.45 -1.88
N ALA A 92 -6.67 -14.96 -1.07
CA ALA A 92 -6.77 -16.39 -0.80
C ALA A 92 -7.00 -17.22 -2.07
N LYS A 93 -7.88 -16.75 -2.98
CA LYS A 93 -8.13 -17.42 -4.27
C LYS A 93 -6.87 -17.46 -5.15
N GLN A 94 -6.16 -16.34 -5.29
CA GLN A 94 -4.94 -16.28 -6.09
C GLN A 94 -3.80 -17.12 -5.49
N GLY A 95 -3.66 -17.14 -4.15
CA GLY A 95 -2.70 -18.00 -3.45
C GLY A 95 -2.97 -19.50 -3.68
N MET A 96 -4.25 -19.91 -3.65
CA MET A 96 -4.67 -21.28 -3.94
C MET A 96 -4.40 -21.70 -5.39
N GLU A 97 -4.63 -20.82 -6.36
CA GLU A 97 -4.33 -21.10 -7.77
C GLU A 97 -2.83 -21.31 -8.00
N ARG A 98 -1.97 -20.45 -7.46
CA ARG A 98 -0.51 -20.60 -7.56
C ARG A 98 -0.01 -21.89 -6.90
N PHE A 99 -0.60 -22.28 -5.77
CA PHE A 99 -0.31 -23.58 -5.16
C PHE A 99 -0.70 -24.74 -6.05
N ARG A 100 -1.89 -24.69 -6.68
CA ARG A 100 -2.35 -25.73 -7.62
C ARG A 100 -1.42 -25.84 -8.82
N SER A 101 -1.00 -24.72 -9.42
CA SER A 101 -0.05 -24.73 -10.54
C SER A 101 1.30 -25.34 -10.14
N ARG A 102 1.87 -24.94 -9.00
CA ARG A 102 3.12 -25.54 -8.47
C ARG A 102 3.02 -27.03 -8.19
N LYS A 103 1.83 -27.52 -7.85
CA LYS A 103 1.59 -28.95 -7.59
C LYS A 103 1.42 -29.75 -8.90
N ALA A 104 0.84 -29.14 -9.93
CA ALA A 104 0.73 -29.75 -11.26
C ALA A 104 2.11 -29.94 -11.90
N ASP A 105 3.00 -28.96 -11.80
CA ASP A 105 4.36 -29.02 -12.35
C ASP A 105 5.28 -30.05 -11.67
N ARG A 106 4.92 -30.53 -10.47
CA ARG A 106 5.69 -31.55 -9.72
C ARG A 106 5.28 -32.99 -10.02
N HIS A 107 4.17 -33.20 -10.72
CA HIS A 107 3.63 -34.52 -11.05
C HIS A 107 3.54 -34.79 -12.56
N GLY A 108 4.11 -33.90 -13.38
CA GLY A 108 4.32 -34.09 -14.82
C GLY A 108 5.71 -34.62 -15.14
#